data_AF-A0A2A5GXV0-F1
#
_entry.id   AF-A0A2A5GXV0-F1
#
_cell.length_a   1.000
_cell.length_b   1.000
_cell.length_c   1.000
_cell.angle_alpha   90.00
_cell.angle_beta   90.00
_cell.angle_gamma   90.00
#
_symmetry.space_group_name_H-M   'P 1'
#
loop_
_entity.id
_entity.type
_entity.pdbx_description
1 polymer ?
#
loop_
_entity_poly.entity_id
_entity_poly.type
_entity_poly.pdbx_seq_one_letter_code
_entity_poly.pdbx_strand_id
1 'polypeptide(L)'
;MKNKKLFAAGILIFIVVFCFDCFHFEQMAFQDNAPNFTLPFILRSVALFLSAYLLIVAFENKASKDLEKDSFLERKLNRVALAIGIVFMACSSYLLVFNNAVFDALAKEDSIIEYSSALLAFLSSAILLFSYFKFLRSSSNKNMLLKGSVLVIAFGLFLIAMEEISWFQRILDYKTPEAFMSNKQREFNLHNFQTNYVEGAYYFGAFIFFLCIPYLKINSFKFLINKRLEGLVPSRVVMIIGALSCTYTYDMWNIAFMQFAFYGSIVILWQISKKELHKRERLFLRFIIIFIILVQLIFVSFGTHYIRSWSITEYREFMIPFGFFIYALGLYASAKKHHIKPIV
;
A
#
# COMPACT_ATOMS: atom_id res chain seq x y z
N MET A 1 -9.33 -7.43 21.85
CA MET A 1 -8.31 -8.33 21.26
C MET A 1 -8.49 -9.71 21.87
N LYS A 2 -8.70 -10.77 21.07
CA LYS A 2 -9.06 -12.10 21.60
C LYS A 2 -7.87 -12.87 22.17
N ASN A 3 -6.65 -12.64 21.66
CA ASN A 3 -5.46 -13.34 22.15
C ASN A 3 -4.32 -12.36 22.49
N LYS A 4 -4.36 -11.79 23.70
CA LYS A 4 -3.34 -10.85 24.20
C LYS A 4 -1.94 -11.45 24.24
N LYS A 5 -1.83 -12.77 24.46
CA LYS A 5 -0.55 -13.48 24.51
C LYS A 5 0.13 -13.52 23.13
N LEU A 6 -0.62 -13.86 22.08
CA LEU A 6 -0.09 -13.85 20.71
C LEU A 6 0.33 -12.43 20.29
N PHE A 7 -0.47 -11.43 20.64
CA PHE A 7 -0.11 -10.03 20.34
C PHE A 7 1.19 -9.62 21.04
N ALA A 8 1.29 -9.87 22.36
CA ALA A 8 2.49 -9.54 23.12
C ALA A 8 3.73 -10.28 22.60
N ALA A 9 3.60 -11.57 22.26
CA ALA A 9 4.68 -12.34 21.67
C ALA A 9 5.12 -11.79 20.31
N GLY A 10 4.16 -11.45 19.43
CA GLY A 10 4.46 -10.86 18.13
C GLY A 10 5.17 -9.50 18.22
N ILE A 11 4.73 -8.63 19.15
CA ILE A 11 5.40 -7.35 19.44
C ILE A 11 6.82 -7.60 19.96
N LEU A 12 6.97 -8.51 20.92
CA LEU A 12 8.26 -8.80 21.52
C LEU A 12 9.27 -9.27 20.48
N ILE A 13 8.87 -10.18 19.59
CA ILE A 13 9.73 -10.66 18.49
C ILE A 13 10.11 -9.50 17.56
N PHE A 14 9.16 -8.63 17.19
CA PHE A 14 9.45 -7.46 16.35
C PHE A 14 10.46 -6.53 17.01
N ILE A 15 10.24 -6.19 18.29
CA ILE A 15 11.14 -5.31 19.05
C ILE A 15 12.53 -5.93 19.16
N VAL A 16 12.63 -7.22 19.47
CA VAL A 16 13.91 -7.92 19.56
C VAL A 16 14.66 -7.86 18.23
N VAL A 17 13.98 -8.17 17.11
CA VAL A 17 14.59 -8.06 15.78
C VAL A 17 15.01 -6.62 15.48
N PHE A 18 14.14 -5.65 15.72
CA PHE A 18 14.43 -4.24 15.45
C PHE A 18 15.60 -3.71 16.28
N CYS A 19 15.67 -4.06 17.58
CA CYS A 19 16.81 -3.74 18.41
C CYS A 19 18.09 -4.42 17.90
N PHE A 20 18.01 -5.67 17.46
CA PHE A 20 19.15 -6.38 16.89
C PHE A 20 19.64 -5.71 15.60
N ASP A 21 18.73 -5.24 14.75
CA ASP A 21 19.07 -4.46 13.55
C ASP A 21 19.84 -3.18 13.90
N CYS A 22 19.32 -2.40 14.86
CA CYS A 22 19.94 -1.13 15.25
C CYS A 22 21.29 -1.30 15.98
N PHE A 23 21.41 -2.28 16.87
CA PHE A 23 22.57 -2.40 17.76
C PHE A 23 23.63 -3.41 17.31
N HIS A 24 23.26 -4.40 16.49
CA HIS A 24 24.20 -5.45 16.07
C HIS A 24 24.53 -5.40 14.58
N PHE A 25 23.53 -5.16 13.73
CA PHE A 25 23.75 -5.03 12.29
C PHE A 25 24.09 -3.59 11.85
N GLU A 26 24.05 -2.63 12.78
CA GLU A 26 24.19 -1.19 12.51
C GLU A 26 23.26 -0.71 11.37
N GLN A 27 22.13 -1.41 11.21
CA GLN A 27 21.20 -1.16 10.15
C GLN A 27 20.19 -0.11 10.64
N MET A 28 20.23 1.08 10.04
CA MET A 28 19.24 2.11 10.35
C MET A 28 17.85 1.68 9.88
N ALA A 29 16.81 2.20 10.54
CA ALA A 29 15.43 1.76 10.36
C ALA A 29 14.90 1.86 8.92
N PHE A 30 15.48 2.72 8.09
CA PHE A 30 15.10 2.93 6.68
C PHE A 30 16.34 3.07 5.78
N GLN A 31 17.37 2.25 6.01
CA GLN A 31 18.53 2.24 5.13
C GLN A 31 18.32 1.30 3.95
N ASP A 32 18.44 1.83 2.73
CA ASP A 32 18.31 1.06 1.50
C ASP A 32 19.63 0.37 1.18
N ASN A 33 19.56 -0.94 0.94
CA ASN A 33 20.71 -1.78 0.62
C ASN A 33 20.24 -3.00 -0.17
N ALA A 34 21.13 -3.55 -1.01
CA ALA A 34 20.86 -4.84 -1.64
C ALA A 34 20.50 -5.91 -0.59
N PRO A 35 19.57 -6.83 -0.89
CA PRO A 35 19.17 -7.87 0.05
C PRO A 35 20.35 -8.70 0.57
N ASN A 36 20.38 -8.94 1.88
CA ASN A 36 21.39 -9.78 2.52
C ASN A 36 20.79 -11.16 2.85
N PHE A 37 21.42 -12.24 2.37
CA PHE A 37 20.99 -13.62 2.59
C PHE A 37 21.94 -14.44 3.46
N THR A 38 22.80 -13.78 4.24
CA THR A 38 23.56 -14.48 5.28
C THR A 38 22.60 -15.15 6.28
N LEU A 39 23.06 -16.23 6.93
CA LEU A 39 22.25 -16.97 7.91
C LEU A 39 21.59 -16.06 8.97
N PRO A 40 22.27 -15.04 9.55
CA PRO A 40 21.64 -14.11 10.49
C PRO A 40 20.46 -13.33 9.87
N PHE A 41 20.58 -12.85 8.64
CA PHE A 41 19.49 -12.15 7.94
C PHE A 41 18.34 -13.08 7.56
N ILE A 42 18.61 -14.35 7.26
CA ILE A 42 17.57 -15.37 7.04
C ILE A 42 16.79 -15.62 8.34
N LEU A 43 17.49 -15.84 9.46
CA LEU A 43 16.85 -16.03 10.77
C LEU A 43 16.02 -14.82 11.19
N ARG A 44 16.54 -13.61 10.94
CA ARG A 44 15.84 -12.34 11.11
C ARG A 44 14.55 -12.29 10.27
N SER A 45 14.61 -12.66 8.99
CA SER A 45 13.46 -12.70 8.09
C SER A 45 12.38 -13.68 8.57
N VAL A 46 12.79 -14.86 9.06
CA VAL A 46 11.88 -15.86 9.67
C VAL A 46 11.23 -15.31 10.94
N ALA A 47 11.99 -14.62 11.79
CA ALA A 47 11.46 -13.98 12.99
C ALA A 47 10.44 -12.88 12.66
N LEU A 48 10.69 -12.07 11.63
CA LEU A 48 9.73 -11.05 11.16
C LEU A 48 8.47 -11.67 10.57
N PHE A 49 8.58 -12.77 9.82
CA PHE A 49 7.42 -13.54 9.37
C PHE A 49 6.60 -14.07 10.57
N LEU A 50 7.26 -14.65 11.57
CA LEU A 50 6.60 -15.15 12.78
C LEU A 50 5.92 -14.01 13.55
N SER A 51 6.58 -12.86 13.68
CA SER A 51 6.00 -11.66 14.29
C SER A 51 4.74 -11.22 13.55
N ALA A 52 4.80 -11.05 12.23
CA ALA A 52 3.66 -10.69 11.39
C ALA A 52 2.51 -11.69 11.55
N TYR A 53 2.81 -12.98 11.51
CA TYR A 53 1.84 -14.04 11.72
C TYR A 53 1.14 -13.92 13.07
N LEU A 54 1.89 -13.82 14.17
CA LEU A 54 1.36 -13.74 15.52
C LEU A 54 0.52 -12.47 15.74
N LEU A 55 0.99 -11.33 15.25
CA LEU A 55 0.28 -10.06 15.38
C LEU A 55 -1.04 -10.09 14.62
N ILE A 56 -1.06 -10.57 13.38
CA ILE A 56 -2.28 -10.61 12.58
C ILE A 56 -3.28 -11.63 13.16
N VAL A 57 -2.81 -12.82 13.53
CA VAL A 57 -3.64 -13.87 14.13
C VAL A 57 -4.22 -13.44 15.49
N ALA A 58 -3.55 -12.57 16.24
CA ALA A 58 -4.08 -12.05 17.51
C ALA A 58 -5.40 -11.26 17.32
N PHE A 59 -5.62 -10.72 16.12
CA PHE A 59 -6.86 -10.06 15.70
C PHE A 59 -7.78 -10.99 14.87
N GLU A 60 -7.53 -12.29 14.80
CA GLU A 60 -8.43 -13.21 14.13
C GLU A 60 -9.69 -13.43 14.99
N ASN A 61 -10.86 -13.09 14.45
CA ASN A 61 -12.14 -13.46 15.02
C ASN A 61 -12.77 -14.60 14.22
N LYS A 62 -12.72 -15.83 14.73
CA LYS A 62 -13.29 -17.02 14.04
C LYS A 62 -14.81 -16.95 13.84
N ALA A 63 -15.52 -16.15 14.65
CA ALA A 63 -16.97 -16.00 14.56
C ALA A 63 -17.42 -14.92 13.55
N SER A 64 -16.50 -14.09 13.05
CA SER A 64 -16.86 -13.04 12.08
C SER A 64 -17.18 -13.69 10.72
N LYS A 65 -18.45 -13.65 10.31
CA LYS A 65 -18.91 -14.07 8.97
C LYS A 65 -19.16 -12.89 8.02
N ASP A 66 -18.62 -11.71 8.35
CA ASP A 66 -18.94 -10.46 7.64
C ASP A 66 -18.13 -10.30 6.35
N LEU A 67 -18.32 -11.25 5.44
CA LEU A 67 -17.87 -11.13 4.07
C LEU A 67 -19.12 -10.83 3.25
N GLU A 68 -19.17 -9.59 2.72
CA GLU A 68 -20.17 -9.07 1.78
C GLU A 68 -20.87 -10.19 0.99
N LYS A 69 -22.21 -10.21 1.02
CA LYS A 69 -23.03 -11.19 0.29
C LYS A 69 -22.80 -11.15 -1.22
N ASP A 70 -22.36 -10.00 -1.73
CA ASP A 70 -22.06 -9.79 -3.14
C ASP A 70 -20.61 -10.18 -3.41
N SER A 71 -20.40 -10.99 -4.45
CA SER A 71 -19.06 -11.31 -4.90
C SER A 71 -18.35 -10.06 -5.42
N PHE A 72 -17.12 -9.80 -4.94
CA PHE A 72 -16.33 -8.68 -5.45
C PHE A 72 -15.89 -8.91 -6.89
N LEU A 73 -15.82 -10.17 -7.36
CA LEU A 73 -15.49 -10.53 -8.74
C LEU A 73 -16.65 -10.33 -9.72
N GLU A 74 -17.89 -10.19 -9.26
CA GLU A 74 -19.02 -9.94 -10.16
C GLU A 74 -18.98 -8.54 -10.79
N ARG A 75 -18.48 -7.55 -10.03
CA ARG A 75 -18.41 -6.16 -10.49
C ARG A 75 -17.34 -6.00 -11.58
N LYS A 76 -17.73 -5.49 -12.75
CA LYS A 76 -16.83 -5.26 -13.90
C LYS A 76 -15.62 -4.40 -13.53
N LEU A 77 -15.84 -3.28 -12.83
CA LEU A 77 -14.77 -2.37 -12.41
C LEU A 77 -13.71 -3.07 -11.54
N ASN A 78 -14.16 -3.93 -10.62
CA ASN A 78 -13.28 -4.70 -9.74
C ASN A 78 -12.38 -5.65 -10.53
N ARG A 79 -12.95 -6.39 -11.50
CA ARG A 79 -12.17 -7.30 -12.36
C ARG A 79 -11.14 -6.56 -13.21
N VAL A 80 -11.52 -5.43 -13.78
CA VAL A 80 -10.60 -4.59 -14.57
C VAL A 80 -9.46 -4.07 -13.71
N ALA A 81 -9.76 -3.54 -12.52
CA ALA A 81 -8.74 -3.04 -11.60
C ALA A 81 -7.74 -4.14 -11.16
N LEU A 82 -8.25 -5.33 -10.81
CA LEU A 82 -7.42 -6.47 -10.46
C LEU A 82 -6.57 -6.95 -11.64
N ALA A 83 -7.16 -7.02 -12.84
CA ALA A 83 -6.42 -7.41 -14.04
C ALA A 83 -5.29 -6.43 -14.34
N ILE A 84 -5.53 -5.11 -14.26
CA ILE A 84 -4.49 -4.09 -14.44
C ILE A 84 -3.36 -4.29 -13.43
N GLY A 85 -3.67 -4.43 -12.14
CA GLY A 85 -2.63 -4.62 -11.11
C GLY A 85 -1.81 -5.90 -11.29
N ILE A 86 -2.46 -7.01 -11.64
CA ILE A 86 -1.77 -8.30 -11.87
C ILE A 86 -0.92 -8.25 -13.14
N VAL A 87 -1.47 -7.70 -14.24
CA VAL A 87 -0.75 -7.57 -15.50
C VAL A 87 0.43 -6.61 -15.35
N PHE A 88 0.24 -5.48 -14.69
CA PHE A 88 1.34 -4.54 -14.40
C PHE A 88 2.48 -5.22 -13.65
N MET A 89 2.16 -5.96 -12.57
CA MET A 89 3.15 -6.71 -11.82
C MET A 89 3.83 -7.80 -12.66
N ALA A 90 3.06 -8.58 -13.42
CA ALA A 90 3.63 -9.59 -14.31
C ALA A 90 4.56 -8.98 -15.37
N CYS A 91 4.14 -7.88 -16.01
CA CYS A 91 4.95 -7.14 -16.98
C CYS A 91 6.23 -6.59 -16.36
N SER A 92 6.16 -5.95 -15.18
CA SER A 92 7.36 -5.44 -14.50
C SER A 92 8.35 -6.57 -14.15
N SER A 93 7.87 -7.71 -13.64
CA SER A 93 8.71 -8.89 -13.38
C SER A 93 9.33 -9.48 -14.64
N TYR A 94 8.58 -9.54 -15.74
CA TYR A 94 9.08 -9.97 -17.04
C TYR A 94 10.17 -9.03 -17.56
N LEU A 95 9.94 -7.71 -17.48
CA LEU A 95 10.91 -6.71 -17.92
C LEU A 95 12.21 -6.81 -17.10
N LEU A 96 12.14 -6.97 -15.78
CA LEU A 96 13.36 -7.17 -14.98
C LEU A 96 14.19 -8.37 -15.45
N VAL A 97 13.52 -9.51 -15.71
CA VAL A 97 14.20 -10.75 -16.06
C VAL A 97 14.77 -10.72 -17.48
N PHE A 98 14.00 -10.20 -18.46
CA PHE A 98 14.33 -10.35 -19.88
C PHE A 98 14.78 -9.05 -20.57
N ASN A 99 14.49 -7.88 -19.99
CA ASN A 99 14.84 -6.58 -20.58
C ASN A 99 15.04 -5.51 -19.49
N ASN A 100 16.11 -5.67 -18.71
CA ASN A 100 16.40 -4.78 -17.59
C ASN A 100 16.64 -3.31 -18.00
N ALA A 101 17.09 -3.05 -19.24
CA ALA A 101 17.25 -1.70 -19.77
C ALA A 101 15.90 -0.98 -19.90
N VAL A 102 14.85 -1.66 -20.38
CA VAL A 102 13.50 -1.10 -20.43
C VAL A 102 12.90 -1.00 -19.04
N PHE A 103 13.12 -1.99 -18.17
CA PHE A 103 12.70 -1.91 -16.76
C PHE A 103 13.26 -0.64 -16.10
N ASP A 104 14.57 -0.40 -16.23
CA ASP A 104 15.21 0.79 -15.66
C ASP A 104 14.73 2.09 -16.32
N ALA A 105 14.60 2.12 -17.65
CA ALA A 105 14.20 3.31 -18.38
C ALA A 105 12.77 3.78 -18.05
N LEU A 106 11.87 2.83 -17.78
CA LEU A 106 10.49 3.13 -17.37
C LEU A 106 10.40 3.68 -15.94
N ALA A 107 11.42 3.47 -15.12
CA ALA A 107 11.54 3.88 -13.72
C ALA A 107 12.59 5.00 -13.56
N LYS A 108 12.81 5.82 -14.58
CA LYS A 108 13.65 7.03 -14.48
C LYS A 108 12.80 8.20 -14.02
N GLU A 109 13.47 9.21 -13.48
CA GLU A 109 12.85 10.53 -13.35
C GLU A 109 12.32 11.01 -14.72
N ASP A 110 11.20 11.73 -14.67
CA ASP A 110 10.39 12.18 -15.80
C ASP A 110 9.96 11.05 -16.75
N SER A 111 9.80 9.84 -16.22
CA SER A 111 9.31 8.70 -17.00
C SER A 111 7.80 8.55 -16.93
N ILE A 112 7.29 7.64 -17.76
CA ILE A 112 5.85 7.33 -17.80
C ILE A 112 5.33 6.82 -16.46
N ILE A 113 6.14 6.14 -15.64
CA ILE A 113 5.70 5.60 -14.36
C ILE A 113 5.47 6.74 -13.37
N GLU A 114 6.45 7.62 -13.15
CA GLU A 114 6.35 8.79 -12.26
C GLU A 114 5.18 9.70 -12.66
N TYR A 115 5.08 10.08 -13.95
CA TYR A 115 3.96 10.90 -14.41
C TYR A 115 2.61 10.21 -14.24
N SER A 116 2.55 8.89 -14.38
CA SER A 116 1.33 8.13 -14.12
C SER A 116 1.00 8.03 -12.64
N SER A 117 2.00 7.89 -11.76
CA SER A 117 1.88 7.93 -10.29
C SER A 117 1.27 9.26 -9.85
N ALA A 118 1.87 10.37 -10.29
CA ALA A 118 1.39 11.72 -10.02
C ALA A 118 -0.03 11.95 -10.56
N LEU A 119 -0.31 11.54 -11.82
CA LEU A 119 -1.64 11.66 -12.42
C LEU A 119 -2.69 10.88 -11.63
N LEU A 120 -2.40 9.64 -11.23
CA LEU A 120 -3.32 8.83 -10.43
C LEU A 120 -3.55 9.45 -9.06
N ALA A 121 -2.53 10.03 -8.43
CA ALA A 121 -2.65 10.75 -7.16
C ALA A 121 -3.52 12.02 -7.31
N PHE A 122 -3.30 12.83 -8.36
CA PHE A 122 -4.15 13.98 -8.68
C PHE A 122 -5.61 13.59 -8.94
N LEU A 123 -5.84 12.57 -9.76
CA LEU A 123 -7.19 12.09 -10.05
C LEU A 123 -7.88 11.57 -8.78
N SER A 124 -7.15 10.85 -7.93
CA SER A 124 -7.66 10.38 -6.63
C SER A 124 -8.06 11.54 -5.74
N SER A 125 -7.20 12.56 -5.62
CA SER A 125 -7.48 13.78 -4.86
C SER A 125 -8.74 14.48 -5.38
N ALA A 126 -8.84 14.69 -6.69
CA ALA A 126 -9.98 15.34 -7.32
C ALA A 126 -11.28 14.55 -7.08
N ILE A 127 -11.28 13.23 -7.26
CA ILE A 127 -12.45 12.37 -7.04
C ILE A 127 -12.90 12.40 -5.57
N LEU A 128 -11.96 12.41 -4.61
CA LEU A 128 -12.28 12.53 -3.19
C LEU A 128 -12.83 13.92 -2.84
N LEU A 129 -12.29 14.98 -3.44
CA LEU A 129 -12.83 16.33 -3.29
C LEU A 129 -14.27 16.44 -3.84
N PHE A 130 -14.54 15.85 -5.00
CA PHE A 130 -15.91 15.75 -5.52
C PHE A 130 -16.82 14.91 -4.61
N SER A 131 -16.29 13.84 -4.01
CA SER A 131 -17.02 13.02 -3.03
C SER A 131 -17.36 13.83 -1.78
N TYR A 132 -16.44 14.65 -1.28
CA TYR A 132 -16.65 15.57 -0.17
C TYR A 132 -17.80 16.55 -0.46
N PHE A 133 -17.80 17.22 -1.62
CA PHE A 133 -18.88 18.13 -1.99
C PHE A 133 -20.24 17.42 -2.13
N LYS A 134 -20.27 16.18 -2.61
CA LYS A 134 -21.51 15.37 -2.59
C LYS A 134 -21.99 15.08 -1.18
N PHE A 135 -21.09 14.71 -0.26
CA PHE A 135 -21.45 14.48 1.13
C PHE A 135 -21.98 15.74 1.81
N LEU A 136 -21.47 16.93 1.45
CA LEU A 136 -22.00 18.20 1.95
C LEU A 136 -23.43 18.45 1.49
N ARG A 137 -23.76 18.17 0.23
CA ARG A 137 -25.10 18.35 -0.35
C ARG A 137 -26.12 17.32 0.13
N SER A 138 -25.68 16.19 0.68
CA SER A 138 -26.57 15.17 1.21
C SER A 138 -27.11 15.56 2.60
N SER A 139 -28.41 15.83 2.69
CA SER A 139 -29.11 16.16 3.94
C SER A 139 -29.11 15.01 4.96
N SER A 140 -28.90 13.77 4.50
CA SER A 140 -28.88 12.57 5.34
C SER A 140 -27.54 12.33 6.03
N ASN A 141 -26.43 12.89 5.51
CA ASN A 141 -25.09 12.59 6.02
C ASN A 141 -24.53 13.75 6.86
N LYS A 142 -24.86 13.78 8.16
CA LYS A 142 -24.35 14.78 9.13
C LYS A 142 -22.96 14.47 9.69
N ASN A 143 -22.30 13.43 9.21
CA ASN A 143 -21.04 12.96 9.78
C ASN A 143 -19.84 13.83 9.37
N MET A 144 -19.57 14.88 10.16
CA MET A 144 -18.47 15.82 9.89
C MET A 144 -17.08 15.17 9.98
N LEU A 145 -16.91 14.18 10.85
CA LEU A 145 -15.64 13.46 10.97
C LEU A 145 -15.31 12.70 9.67
N LEU A 146 -16.30 12.03 9.07
CA LEU A 146 -16.14 11.39 7.76
C LEU A 146 -15.75 12.42 6.70
N LYS A 147 -16.51 13.52 6.61
CA LYS A 147 -16.28 14.58 5.62
C LYS A 147 -14.89 15.20 5.75
N GLY A 148 -14.48 15.57 6.96
CA GLY A 148 -13.15 16.11 7.24
C GLY A 148 -12.05 15.11 6.89
N SER A 149 -12.24 13.84 7.22
CA SER A 149 -11.26 12.79 6.88
C SER A 149 -11.10 12.59 5.37
N VAL A 150 -12.20 12.65 4.60
CA VAL A 150 -12.12 12.62 3.11
C VAL A 150 -11.31 13.79 2.59
N LEU A 151 -11.51 14.99 3.14
CA LEU A 151 -10.78 16.18 2.73
C LEU A 151 -9.29 16.08 3.08
N VAL A 152 -8.95 15.55 4.26
CA VAL A 152 -7.56 15.29 4.66
C VAL A 152 -6.88 14.29 3.73
N ILE A 153 -7.54 13.18 3.37
CA ILE A 153 -6.99 12.20 2.42
C ILE A 153 -6.83 12.84 1.03
N ALA A 154 -7.82 13.61 0.57
CA ALA A 154 -7.75 14.32 -0.71
C ALA A 154 -6.54 15.28 -0.75
N PHE A 155 -6.35 16.07 0.31
CA PHE A 155 -5.24 17.00 0.40
C PHE A 155 -3.89 16.27 0.51
N GLY A 156 -3.80 15.19 1.28
CA GLY A 156 -2.58 14.37 1.35
C GLY A 156 -2.18 13.80 -0.02
N LEU A 157 -3.14 13.29 -0.79
CA LEU A 157 -2.86 12.79 -2.14
C LEU A 157 -2.50 13.89 -3.14
N PHE A 158 -3.03 15.11 -2.96
CA PHE A 158 -2.59 16.27 -3.73
C PHE A 158 -1.14 16.61 -3.42
N LEU A 159 -0.75 16.64 -2.14
CA LEU A 159 0.64 16.89 -1.76
C LEU A 159 1.58 15.81 -2.31
N ILE A 160 1.23 14.53 -2.19
CA ILE A 160 2.02 13.44 -2.79
C ILE A 160 2.19 13.66 -4.30
N ALA A 161 1.11 13.99 -5.02
CA ALA A 161 1.18 14.25 -6.45
C ALA A 161 2.10 15.43 -6.77
N MET A 162 2.05 16.52 -5.99
CA MET A 162 2.90 17.69 -6.19
C MET A 162 4.38 17.39 -5.88
N GLU A 163 4.64 16.64 -4.80
CA GLU A 163 6.00 16.21 -4.44
C GLU A 163 6.63 15.36 -5.53
N GLU A 164 5.86 14.43 -6.13
CA GLU A 164 6.31 13.56 -7.21
C GLU A 164 6.84 14.35 -8.42
N ILE A 165 6.10 15.36 -8.88
CA ILE A 165 6.50 16.17 -10.06
C ILE A 165 7.24 17.45 -9.68
N SER A 166 7.84 17.47 -8.49
CA SER A 166 8.65 18.57 -7.97
C SER A 166 7.97 19.94 -8.09
N TRP A 167 6.69 19.98 -7.74
CA TRP A 167 5.82 21.16 -7.79
C TRP A 167 5.85 21.87 -9.16
N PHE A 168 5.85 21.07 -10.24
CA PHE A 168 5.95 21.52 -11.62
C PHE A 168 7.23 22.31 -11.94
N GLN A 169 8.28 22.24 -11.13
CA GLN A 169 9.51 22.99 -11.34
C GLN A 169 10.12 22.73 -12.72
N ARG A 170 10.25 21.45 -13.10
CA ARG A 170 10.83 21.05 -14.38
C ARG A 170 9.96 21.45 -15.58
N ILE A 171 8.63 21.48 -15.38
CA ILE A 171 7.66 21.83 -16.42
C ILE A 171 7.57 23.35 -16.64
N LEU A 172 7.64 24.13 -15.56
CA LEU A 172 7.54 25.59 -15.57
C LEU A 172 8.92 26.28 -15.64
N ASP A 173 10.00 25.51 -15.59
CA ASP A 173 11.40 25.93 -15.68
C ASP A 173 11.78 27.07 -14.72
N TYR A 174 11.31 26.99 -13.48
CA TYR A 174 11.73 27.94 -12.43
C TYR A 174 12.92 27.43 -11.62
N LYS A 175 13.74 28.37 -11.15
CA LYS A 175 14.97 28.05 -10.40
C LYS A 175 14.64 27.51 -9.01
N THR A 176 15.48 26.58 -8.56
CA THR A 176 15.47 26.06 -7.20
C THR A 176 15.68 27.20 -6.20
N PRO A 177 14.77 27.41 -5.24
CA PRO A 177 14.95 28.42 -4.20
C PRO A 177 16.20 28.13 -3.35
N GLU A 178 16.84 29.16 -2.80
CA GLU A 178 18.07 29.02 -1.99
C GLU A 178 17.87 28.08 -0.80
N ALA A 179 16.70 28.14 -0.15
CA ALA A 179 16.33 27.24 0.94
C ALA A 179 16.29 25.75 0.53
N PHE A 180 16.20 25.47 -0.78
CA PHE A 180 16.13 24.12 -1.33
C PHE A 180 17.45 23.63 -1.95
N MET A 181 18.54 24.38 -1.82
CA MET A 181 19.82 24.05 -2.47
C MET A 181 20.49 22.78 -1.94
N SER A 182 20.16 22.35 -0.72
CA SER A 182 20.63 21.07 -0.15
C SER A 182 19.80 19.85 -0.57
N ASN A 183 18.77 20.05 -1.38
CA ASN A 183 18.03 18.98 -2.05
C ASN A 183 18.98 18.21 -2.98
N LYS A 184 19.00 16.88 -2.91
CA LYS A 184 19.94 16.03 -3.67
C LYS A 184 19.90 16.26 -5.18
N GLN A 185 18.74 16.63 -5.71
CA GLN A 185 18.50 16.89 -7.14
C GLN A 185 18.36 18.38 -7.45
N ARG A 186 18.54 19.24 -6.45
CA ARG A 186 18.26 20.68 -6.53
C ARG A 186 16.83 20.94 -7.00
N GLU A 187 15.86 20.28 -6.38
CA GLU A 187 14.45 20.44 -6.74
C GLU A 187 13.63 21.13 -5.64
N PHE A 188 12.50 21.73 -6.01
CA PHE A 188 11.51 22.30 -5.12
C PHE A 188 10.53 21.21 -4.69
N ASN A 189 11.05 20.23 -3.98
CA ASN A 189 10.28 19.22 -3.26
C ASN A 189 10.92 18.95 -1.90
N LEU A 190 10.14 18.42 -0.97
CA LEU A 190 10.62 17.92 0.31
C LEU A 190 11.12 16.47 0.21
N HIS A 191 10.58 15.72 -0.75
CA HIS A 191 10.86 14.30 -0.98
C HIS A 191 12.37 14.00 -1.12
N ASN A 192 13.19 14.89 -1.68
CA ASN A 192 14.62 14.65 -1.88
C ASN A 192 15.55 15.06 -0.70
N PHE A 193 15.02 15.57 0.42
CA PHE A 193 15.83 15.88 1.63
C PHE A 193 15.99 14.70 2.58
N GLN A 194 14.89 14.00 2.87
CA GLN A 194 14.82 12.89 3.84
C GLN A 194 14.05 11.70 3.24
N THR A 195 14.36 11.42 1.97
CA THR A 195 13.74 10.44 1.09
C THR A 195 13.33 9.16 1.81
N ASN A 196 14.29 8.46 2.42
CA ASN A 196 14.05 7.12 2.96
C ASN A 196 13.05 7.05 4.14
N TYR A 197 13.05 8.05 5.03
CA TYR A 197 12.12 8.05 6.18
C TYR A 197 10.70 8.40 5.73
N VAL A 198 10.57 9.36 4.82
CA VAL A 198 9.28 9.80 4.28
C VAL A 198 8.66 8.68 3.44
N GLU A 199 9.44 8.08 2.54
CA GLU A 199 9.06 6.90 1.78
C GLU A 199 8.69 5.73 2.68
N GLY A 200 9.54 5.44 3.68
CA GLY A 200 9.29 4.38 4.65
C GLY A 200 7.95 4.53 5.37
N ALA A 201 7.64 5.75 5.81
CA ALA A 201 6.37 6.10 6.43
C ALA A 201 5.20 6.00 5.43
N TYR A 202 5.40 6.46 4.19
CA TYR A 202 4.41 6.38 3.12
C TYR A 202 4.03 4.93 2.80
N TYR A 203 5.02 4.06 2.60
CA TYR A 203 4.84 2.65 2.27
C TYR A 203 4.21 1.86 3.40
N PHE A 204 4.70 2.04 4.63
CA PHE A 204 4.14 1.35 5.78
C PHE A 204 2.74 1.88 6.12
N GLY A 205 2.50 3.18 5.94
CA GLY A 205 1.19 3.80 6.01
C GLY A 205 0.21 3.23 4.99
N ALA A 206 0.65 3.03 3.74
CA ALA A 206 -0.15 2.38 2.70
C ALA A 206 -0.51 0.93 3.08
N PHE A 207 0.44 0.16 3.64
CA PHE A 207 0.17 -1.17 4.19
C PHE A 207 -0.90 -1.14 5.29
N ILE A 208 -0.78 -0.21 6.25
CA ILE A 208 -1.77 -0.05 7.33
C ILE A 208 -3.15 0.30 6.75
N PHE A 209 -3.20 1.27 5.85
CA PHE A 209 -4.45 1.77 5.28
C PHE A 209 -5.14 0.73 4.40
N PHE A 210 -4.42 0.14 3.43
CA PHE A 210 -4.98 -0.82 2.48
C PHE A 210 -5.22 -2.21 3.07
N LEU A 211 -4.46 -2.65 4.09
CA LEU A 211 -4.56 -4.01 4.60
C LEU A 211 -4.99 -4.10 6.05
N CYS A 212 -4.30 -3.43 6.97
CA CYS A 212 -4.59 -3.58 8.41
C CYS A 212 -5.99 -3.07 8.75
N ILE A 213 -6.36 -1.87 8.31
CA ILE A 213 -7.67 -1.27 8.58
C ILE A 213 -8.83 -2.15 8.07
N PRO A 214 -8.89 -2.58 6.79
CA PRO A 214 -9.96 -3.47 6.33
C PRO A 214 -9.92 -4.85 7.00
N TYR A 215 -8.74 -5.40 7.31
CA TYR A 215 -8.64 -6.64 8.07
C TYR A 215 -9.27 -6.52 9.47
N LEU A 216 -8.99 -5.44 10.18
CA LEU A 216 -9.58 -5.17 11.50
C LEU A 216 -11.11 -5.02 11.42
N LYS A 217 -11.63 -4.39 10.36
CA LYS A 217 -13.08 -4.29 10.10
C LYS A 217 -13.71 -5.66 9.91
N ILE A 218 -13.16 -6.48 9.01
CA ILE A 218 -13.65 -7.85 8.72
C ILE A 218 -13.72 -8.69 10.00
N ASN A 219 -12.73 -8.55 10.89
CA ASN A 219 -12.67 -9.27 12.15
C ASN A 219 -13.54 -8.64 13.28
N SER A 220 -14.33 -7.62 12.96
CA SER A 220 -15.25 -6.93 13.87
C SER A 220 -14.57 -6.24 15.06
N PHE A 221 -13.33 -5.76 14.88
CA PHE A 221 -12.64 -4.94 15.89
C PHE A 221 -13.10 -3.48 15.85
N LYS A 222 -14.42 -3.28 16.00
CA LYS A 222 -15.11 -1.98 15.91
C LYS A 222 -14.69 -0.96 16.97
N PHE A 223 -14.02 -1.38 18.05
CA PHE A 223 -13.45 -0.42 19.01
C PHE A 223 -12.28 0.37 18.41
N LEU A 224 -11.51 -0.24 17.51
CA LEU A 224 -10.37 0.41 16.86
C LEU A 224 -10.78 1.27 15.65
N ILE A 225 -11.94 0.96 15.04
CA ILE A 225 -12.47 1.70 13.90
C ILE A 225 -13.73 2.44 14.35
N ASN A 226 -13.62 3.75 14.53
CA ASN A 226 -14.77 4.60 14.84
C ASN A 226 -15.89 4.35 13.82
N LYS A 227 -17.12 4.04 14.26
CA LYS A 227 -18.28 3.82 13.37
C LYS A 227 -18.48 4.98 12.36
N ARG A 228 -18.12 6.20 12.76
CA ARG A 228 -18.16 7.39 11.90
C ARG A 228 -17.18 7.33 10.72
N LEU A 229 -16.14 6.50 10.79
CA LEU A 229 -15.11 6.35 9.76
C LEU A 229 -15.26 5.03 8.98
N GLU A 230 -16.26 4.20 9.29
CA GLU A 230 -16.43 2.88 8.67
C GLU A 230 -16.61 2.93 7.14
N GLY A 231 -17.14 4.05 6.63
CA GLY A 231 -17.28 4.32 5.20
C GLY A 231 -15.96 4.64 4.48
N LEU A 232 -14.87 4.91 5.20
CA LEU A 232 -13.54 5.14 4.63
C LEU A 232 -12.71 3.87 4.53
N VAL A 233 -13.18 2.76 5.09
CA VAL A 233 -12.41 1.52 5.10
C VAL A 233 -12.31 0.99 3.66
N PRO A 234 -11.08 0.74 3.14
CA PRO A 234 -10.90 0.23 1.79
C PRO A 234 -11.64 -1.07 1.50
N SER A 235 -12.02 -1.25 0.23
CA SER A 235 -12.68 -2.47 -0.24
C SER A 235 -11.69 -3.63 -0.38
N ARG A 236 -12.20 -4.86 -0.54
CA ARG A 236 -11.34 -6.05 -0.75
C ARG A 236 -10.44 -5.92 -1.98
N VAL A 237 -10.91 -5.25 -3.03
CA VAL A 237 -10.11 -5.03 -4.25
C VAL A 237 -8.93 -4.11 -3.97
N VAL A 238 -9.17 -3.00 -3.25
CA VAL A 238 -8.09 -2.09 -2.84
C VAL A 238 -7.10 -2.81 -1.93
N MET A 239 -7.58 -3.67 -1.03
CA MET A 239 -6.72 -4.49 -0.18
C MET A 239 -5.84 -5.46 -0.98
N ILE A 240 -6.36 -6.08 -2.04
CA ILE A 240 -5.57 -6.95 -2.92
C ILE A 240 -4.52 -6.11 -3.67
N ILE A 241 -4.88 -4.93 -4.19
CA ILE A 241 -3.93 -4.02 -4.84
C ILE A 241 -2.84 -3.56 -3.86
N GLY A 242 -3.20 -3.25 -2.62
CA GLY A 242 -2.23 -2.91 -1.57
C GLY A 242 -1.31 -4.08 -1.20
N ALA A 243 -1.79 -5.32 -1.30
CA ALA A 243 -0.91 -6.48 -1.14
C ALA A 243 0.10 -6.58 -2.29
N LEU A 244 -0.33 -6.30 -3.54
CA LEU A 244 0.58 -6.23 -4.68
C LEU A 244 1.63 -5.11 -4.51
N SER A 245 1.27 -3.96 -3.94
CA SER A 245 2.24 -2.89 -3.67
C SER A 245 3.24 -3.22 -2.55
N CYS A 246 3.09 -4.35 -1.84
CA CYS A 246 4.08 -4.79 -0.85
C CYS A 246 5.20 -5.68 -1.42
N THR A 247 5.15 -6.04 -2.72
CA THR A 247 6.10 -6.95 -3.38
C THR A 247 7.38 -6.27 -3.92
N TYR A 248 7.33 -4.96 -4.16
CA TYR A 248 8.43 -4.21 -4.77
C TYR A 248 9.42 -3.75 -3.69
N THR A 249 10.20 -4.68 -3.14
CA THR A 249 11.01 -4.43 -1.93
C THR A 249 12.46 -4.90 -2.06
N TYR A 250 13.09 -4.82 -3.24
CA TYR A 250 14.47 -5.33 -3.41
C TYR A 250 15.50 -4.54 -2.58
N ASP A 251 15.70 -3.27 -2.90
CA ASP A 251 16.55 -2.31 -2.19
C ASP A 251 16.12 -2.06 -0.74
N MET A 252 14.86 -2.34 -0.44
CA MET A 252 14.27 -2.19 0.90
C MET A 252 14.10 -3.52 1.65
N TRP A 253 14.62 -4.64 1.11
CA TRP A 253 14.34 -5.98 1.66
C TRP A 253 14.86 -6.11 3.08
N ASN A 254 16.00 -5.50 3.37
CA ASN A 254 16.58 -5.59 4.69
C ASN A 254 15.83 -4.72 5.71
N ILE A 255 14.89 -3.85 5.31
CA ILE A 255 14.16 -2.99 6.24
C ILE A 255 13.07 -3.81 6.96
N ALA A 256 13.12 -3.86 8.30
CA ALA A 256 12.23 -4.68 9.12
C ALA A 256 10.75 -4.40 8.85
N PHE A 257 10.39 -3.12 8.72
CA PHE A 257 9.02 -2.69 8.44
C PHE A 257 8.54 -3.15 7.05
N MET A 258 9.41 -3.20 6.05
CA MET A 258 9.04 -3.61 4.69
C MET A 258 8.83 -5.11 4.59
N GLN A 259 9.74 -5.91 5.17
CA GLN A 259 9.53 -7.36 5.32
C GLN A 259 8.28 -7.67 6.14
N PHE A 260 8.07 -6.95 7.23
CA PHE A 260 6.86 -7.11 8.04
C PHE A 260 5.59 -6.82 7.24
N ALA A 261 5.56 -5.73 6.47
CA ALA A 261 4.43 -5.39 5.60
C ALA A 261 4.19 -6.45 4.52
N PHE A 262 5.26 -6.92 3.86
CA PHE A 262 5.19 -8.01 2.88
C PHE A 262 4.62 -9.30 3.49
N TYR A 263 5.21 -9.82 4.56
CA TYR A 263 4.70 -11.02 5.24
C TYR A 263 3.31 -10.80 5.80
N GLY A 264 3.05 -9.62 6.34
CA GLY A 264 1.76 -9.25 6.87
C GLY A 264 0.66 -9.28 5.81
N SER A 265 0.95 -8.84 4.58
CA SER A 265 0.03 -8.90 3.46
C SER A 265 -0.37 -10.34 3.12
N ILE A 266 0.61 -11.26 3.08
CA ILE A 266 0.40 -12.68 2.81
C ILE A 266 -0.47 -13.30 3.91
N VAL A 267 -0.16 -13.04 5.18
CA VAL A 267 -0.92 -13.59 6.31
C VAL A 267 -2.35 -13.03 6.33
N ILE A 268 -2.55 -11.73 6.08
CA ILE A 268 -3.88 -11.11 5.99
C ILE A 268 -4.71 -11.76 4.88
N LEU A 269 -4.16 -11.86 3.66
CA LEU A 269 -4.86 -12.49 2.54
C LEU A 269 -5.17 -13.95 2.81
N TRP A 270 -4.24 -14.70 3.42
CA TRP A 270 -4.44 -16.08 3.82
C TRP A 270 -5.61 -16.21 4.80
N GLN A 271 -5.63 -15.37 5.83
CA GLN A 271 -6.68 -15.32 6.84
C GLN A 271 -8.06 -15.03 6.24
N ILE A 272 -8.12 -14.10 5.28
CA ILE A 272 -9.36 -13.76 4.57
C ILE A 272 -9.79 -14.92 3.66
N SER A 273 -8.85 -15.57 2.96
CA SER A 273 -9.17 -16.72 2.11
C SER A 273 -9.81 -17.88 2.89
N LYS A 274 -9.41 -18.11 4.15
CA LYS A 274 -10.03 -19.14 5.01
C LYS A 274 -11.49 -18.83 5.34
N LYS A 275 -11.84 -17.55 5.41
CA LYS A 275 -13.19 -17.08 5.74
C LYS A 275 -14.09 -16.98 4.52
N GLU A 276 -13.51 -16.95 3.32
CA GLU A 276 -14.23 -16.69 2.08
C GLU A 276 -15.27 -17.76 1.76
N LEU A 277 -16.52 -17.34 1.58
CA LEU A 277 -17.66 -18.23 1.32
C LEU A 277 -17.62 -18.74 -0.11
N HIS A 278 -17.33 -17.87 -1.07
CA HIS A 278 -17.32 -18.21 -2.50
C HIS A 278 -16.03 -18.96 -2.86
N LYS A 279 -16.16 -20.20 -3.35
CA LYS A 279 -15.01 -21.04 -3.76
C LYS A 279 -14.11 -20.34 -4.79
N ARG A 280 -14.70 -19.61 -5.76
CA ARG A 280 -13.95 -18.88 -6.79
C ARG A 280 -13.08 -17.78 -6.19
N GLU A 281 -13.62 -16.98 -5.28
CA GLU A 281 -12.88 -15.92 -4.60
C GLU A 281 -11.79 -16.47 -3.68
N ARG A 282 -12.09 -17.57 -2.98
CA ARG A 282 -11.10 -18.29 -2.16
C ARG A 282 -9.90 -18.75 -2.97
N LEU A 283 -10.15 -19.40 -4.11
CA LEU A 283 -9.09 -19.86 -5.01
C LEU A 283 -8.33 -18.69 -5.61
N PHE A 284 -9.02 -17.61 -5.99
CA PHE A 284 -8.40 -16.40 -6.49
C PHE A 284 -7.46 -15.76 -5.46
N LEU A 285 -7.90 -15.59 -4.20
CA LEU A 285 -7.04 -15.05 -3.13
C LEU A 285 -5.79 -15.92 -2.91
N ARG A 286 -5.93 -17.25 -2.95
CA ARG A 286 -4.79 -18.18 -2.83
C ARG A 286 -3.85 -18.07 -4.02
N PHE A 287 -4.39 -17.93 -5.23
CA PHE A 287 -3.59 -17.65 -6.42
C PHE A 287 -2.80 -16.35 -6.27
N ILE A 288 -3.44 -15.26 -5.81
CA ILE A 288 -2.77 -13.98 -5.57
C ILE A 288 -1.63 -14.12 -4.55
N ILE A 289 -1.83 -14.88 -3.47
CA ILE A 289 -0.76 -15.14 -2.48
C ILE A 289 0.44 -15.82 -3.15
N ILE A 290 0.21 -16.88 -3.91
CA ILE A 290 1.27 -17.60 -4.62
C ILE A 290 1.96 -16.67 -5.61
N PHE A 291 1.18 -15.90 -6.37
CA PHE A 291 1.69 -14.94 -7.35
C PHE A 291 2.60 -13.88 -6.70
N ILE A 292 2.18 -13.27 -5.59
CA ILE A 292 2.98 -12.29 -4.84
C ILE A 292 4.29 -12.91 -4.34
N ILE A 293 4.24 -14.14 -3.81
CA ILE A 293 5.45 -14.84 -3.34
C ILE A 293 6.40 -15.10 -4.51
N LEU A 294 5.91 -15.63 -5.64
CA LEU A 294 6.73 -15.91 -6.81
C LEU A 294 7.36 -14.64 -7.38
N VAL A 295 6.60 -13.55 -7.49
CA VAL A 295 7.12 -12.28 -8.00
C VAL A 295 8.14 -11.66 -7.04
N GLN A 296 7.91 -11.70 -5.72
CA GLN A 296 8.92 -11.26 -4.75
C GLN A 296 10.21 -12.06 -4.90
N LEU A 297 10.10 -13.39 -5.05
CA LEU A 297 11.27 -14.25 -5.25
C LEU A 297 12.01 -13.85 -6.53
N ILE A 298 11.31 -13.56 -7.64
CA ILE A 298 11.93 -13.03 -8.86
C ILE A 298 12.68 -11.73 -8.56
N PHE A 299 12.02 -10.74 -7.96
CA PHE A 299 12.64 -9.43 -7.69
C PHE A 299 13.87 -9.53 -6.80
N VAL A 300 13.87 -10.47 -5.86
CA VAL A 300 14.97 -10.67 -4.92
C VAL A 300 16.10 -11.52 -5.52
N SER A 301 15.77 -12.56 -6.29
CA SER A 301 16.76 -13.45 -6.91
C SER A 301 17.46 -12.83 -8.12
N PHE A 302 16.79 -11.94 -8.85
CA PHE A 302 17.36 -11.26 -10.02
C PHE A 302 18.01 -9.90 -9.66
N GLY A 303 18.60 -9.81 -8.46
CA GLY A 303 19.25 -8.59 -7.98
C GLY A 303 20.36 -8.04 -8.89
N THR A 304 21.09 -8.92 -9.58
CA THR A 304 22.14 -8.52 -10.53
C THR A 304 21.62 -7.91 -11.82
N HIS A 305 20.31 -8.02 -12.09
CA HIS A 305 19.70 -7.44 -13.28
C HIS A 305 19.35 -5.95 -13.10
N TYR A 306 19.28 -5.43 -11.87
CA TYR A 306 19.00 -4.01 -11.65
C TYR A 306 20.18 -3.15 -12.12
N ILE A 307 19.91 -2.22 -13.03
CA ILE A 307 20.87 -1.17 -13.43
C ILE A 307 21.00 -0.14 -12.30
N ARG A 308 19.86 0.28 -11.73
CA ARG A 308 19.77 1.04 -10.49
C ARG A 308 18.89 0.25 -9.52
N SER A 309 19.36 0.06 -8.28
CA SER A 309 18.68 -0.79 -7.30
C SER A 309 17.31 -0.25 -6.90
N TRP A 310 17.14 1.07 -6.91
CA TRP A 310 15.91 1.75 -6.53
C TRP A 310 14.87 1.85 -7.65
N SER A 311 15.19 1.44 -8.88
CA SER A 311 14.22 1.44 -9.99
C SER A 311 12.98 0.58 -9.70
N ILE A 312 13.08 -0.41 -8.80
CA ILE A 312 11.93 -1.20 -8.37
C ILE A 312 10.91 -0.38 -7.56
N THR A 313 11.39 0.63 -6.83
CA THR A 313 10.62 1.43 -5.88
C THR A 313 9.62 2.30 -6.61
N GLU A 314 9.98 2.83 -7.78
CA GLU A 314 9.09 3.54 -8.70
C GLU A 314 7.83 2.72 -9.07
N TYR A 315 7.98 1.42 -9.31
CA TYR A 315 6.84 0.53 -9.59
C TYR A 315 5.92 0.37 -8.37
N ARG A 316 6.50 0.43 -7.16
CA ARG A 316 5.75 0.46 -5.90
C ARG A 316 4.96 1.75 -5.77
N GLU A 317 5.63 2.86 -6.02
CA GLU A 317 5.10 4.22 -5.96
C GLU A 317 4.03 4.47 -7.01
N PHE A 318 3.99 3.71 -8.10
CA PHE A 318 2.84 3.66 -9.00
C PHE A 318 1.65 2.85 -8.45
N MET A 319 1.93 1.68 -7.86
CA MET A 319 0.88 0.78 -7.38
C MET A 319 0.07 1.36 -6.20
N ILE A 320 0.68 2.22 -5.38
CA ILE A 320 0.01 2.84 -4.24
C ILE A 320 -1.05 3.88 -4.69
N PRO A 321 -0.74 4.90 -5.51
CA PRO A 321 -1.70 5.79 -6.16
C PRO A 321 -2.74 5.05 -6.98
N PHE A 322 -2.37 3.95 -7.67
CA PHE A 322 -3.35 3.10 -8.34
C PHE A 322 -4.37 2.52 -7.34
N GLY A 323 -3.92 2.02 -6.19
CA GLY A 323 -4.80 1.60 -5.08
C GLY A 323 -5.70 2.73 -4.57
N PHE A 324 -5.15 3.93 -4.38
CA PHE A 324 -5.91 5.12 -3.98
C PHE A 324 -6.93 5.57 -5.03
N PHE A 325 -6.63 5.41 -6.31
CA PHE A 325 -7.55 5.72 -7.40
C PHE A 325 -8.77 4.81 -7.38
N ILE A 326 -8.55 3.50 -7.25
CA ILE A 326 -9.64 2.52 -7.10
C ILE A 326 -10.44 2.76 -5.81
N TYR A 327 -9.76 3.15 -4.73
CA TYR A 327 -10.41 3.57 -3.48
C TYR A 327 -11.31 4.79 -3.66
N ALA A 328 -10.81 5.85 -4.30
CA ALA A 328 -11.54 7.08 -4.55
C ALA A 328 -12.79 6.84 -5.41
N LEU A 329 -12.67 6.04 -6.47
CA LEU A 329 -13.79 5.61 -7.30
C LEU A 329 -14.86 4.86 -6.48
N GLY A 330 -14.44 3.94 -5.61
CA GLY A 330 -15.32 3.20 -4.71
C GLY A 330 -16.09 4.10 -3.73
N LEU A 331 -15.40 5.09 -3.15
CA LEU A 331 -16.00 6.05 -2.23
C LEU A 331 -17.00 6.97 -2.95
N TYR A 332 -16.62 7.47 -4.13
CA TYR A 332 -17.49 8.30 -4.96
C TYR A 332 -18.76 7.56 -5.41
N ALA A 333 -18.64 6.29 -5.79
CA ALA A 333 -19.78 5.45 -6.15
C ALA A 333 -20.72 5.22 -4.96
N SER A 334 -20.17 5.04 -3.76
CA SER A 334 -20.94 4.89 -2.53
C SER A 334 -21.69 6.16 -2.16
N ALA A 335 -21.11 7.34 -2.39
CA ALA A 335 -21.78 8.62 -2.22
C ALA A 335 -23.03 8.76 -3.10
N LYS A 336 -23.05 8.16 -4.30
CA LYS A 336 -24.21 8.18 -5.22
C LYS A 336 -25.41 7.39 -4.69
N LYS A 337 -25.18 6.26 -3.99
CA LYS A 337 -26.25 5.39 -3.47
C LYS A 337 -27.05 6.02 -2.32
N HIS A 338 -26.46 6.96 -1.58
CA HIS A 338 -27.14 7.68 -0.49
C HIS A 338 -28.06 8.82 -0.96
N HIS A 339 -28.28 8.97 -2.28
CA HIS A 339 -29.19 9.95 -2.88
C HIS A 339 -30.53 9.36 -3.38
N ILE A 340 -30.93 8.16 -2.96
CA ILE A 340 -32.31 7.70 -3.19
C ILE A 340 -33.23 8.50 -2.26
N LYS A 341 -34.10 9.30 -2.90
CA LYS A 341 -34.96 10.35 -2.35
C LYS A 341 -35.80 9.90 -1.14
N PRO A 342 -36.23 10.84 -0.26
CA PRO A 342 -37.29 10.55 0.70
C PRO A 342 -38.54 10.14 -0.08
N ILE A 343 -39.08 8.97 0.28
CA ILE A 343 -40.47 8.65 0.00
C ILE A 343 -41.27 9.52 0.96
N VAL A 344 -41.90 10.55 0.44
CA VAL A 344 -43.18 11.04 0.94
C VAL A 344 -44.17 10.86 -0.20
#